data_AF-A0A3A5JL13-F1
#
_entry.id   AF-A0A3A5JL13-F1
#
_cell.length_a   1.000
_cell.length_b   1.000
_cell.length_c   1.000
_cell.angle_alpha   90.00
_cell.angle_beta   90.00
_cell.angle_gamma   90.00
#
_symmetry.space_group_name_H-M   'P 1'
#
loop_
_entity.id
_entity.type
_entity.pdbx_description
1 polymer ?
#
loop_
_entity_poly.entity_id
_entity_poly.type
_entity_poly.pdbx_seq_one_letter_code
_entity_poly.pdbx_strand_id
1 'polypeptide(L)'
;IAPGQPGPADARAFALGAAAWLALASLTAAIACGLQRSTGPLPWWLAAPVLAVLLKPMLAWRMLHDEVVAVEAALSQSLPAGRERLARLVSRDVQALEAVQVRESAIESLAENLNDSVVAPLFWFAVAGLP
;
A
#
# COMPACT_ATOMS: atom_id res chain seq x y z
N ILE A 1 6.97 4.10 -29.39
CA ILE A 1 8.04 3.10 -29.59
C ILE A 1 7.49 1.80 -29.04
N ALA A 2 7.13 0.84 -29.89
CA ALA A 2 6.68 -0.46 -29.42
C ALA A 2 7.87 -1.18 -28.74
N PRO A 3 7.69 -1.84 -27.59
CA PRO A 3 8.78 -2.58 -26.96
C PRO A 3 9.28 -3.65 -27.94
N GLY A 4 10.59 -3.72 -28.12
CA GLY A 4 11.23 -4.75 -28.95
C GLY A 4 10.90 -6.15 -28.43
N GLN A 5 10.95 -7.16 -29.31
CA GLN A 5 10.67 -8.54 -28.90
C GLN A 5 11.63 -8.95 -27.76
N PRO A 6 11.11 -9.60 -26.69
CA PRO A 6 11.89 -9.88 -25.49
C PRO A 6 13.09 -10.77 -25.82
N GLY A 7 14.29 -10.29 -25.48
CA GLY A 7 15.52 -11.05 -25.64
C GLY A 7 15.72 -12.05 -24.49
N PRO A 8 16.65 -13.03 -24.63
CA PRO A 8 17.00 -13.96 -23.55
C PRO A 8 17.57 -13.25 -22.30
N ALA A 9 18.09 -12.03 -22.45
CA ALA A 9 18.48 -11.17 -21.33
C ALA A 9 17.27 -10.67 -20.52
N ASP A 10 16.14 -10.38 -21.18
CA ASP A 10 14.90 -9.93 -20.54
C ASP A 10 14.26 -11.07 -19.73
N ALA A 11 14.30 -12.30 -20.24
CA ALA A 11 13.81 -13.49 -19.53
C ALA A 11 14.63 -13.78 -18.25
N ARG A 12 15.95 -13.63 -18.31
CA ARG A 12 16.83 -13.79 -17.13
C ARG A 12 16.62 -12.68 -16.12
N ALA A 13 16.49 -11.43 -16.57
CA ALA A 13 16.20 -10.30 -15.70
C ALA A 13 14.85 -10.46 -14.98
N PHE A 14 13.81 -10.88 -15.71
CA PHE A 14 12.50 -11.20 -15.13
C PHE A 14 12.58 -12.35 -14.12
N ALA A 15 13.27 -13.45 -14.46
CA ALA A 15 13.41 -14.59 -13.55
C ALA A 15 14.17 -14.24 -12.27
N LEU A 16 15.25 -13.44 -12.37
CA LEU A 16 15.98 -12.94 -11.21
C LEU A 16 15.14 -11.97 -10.38
N GLY A 17 14.36 -11.09 -11.02
CA GLY A 17 13.41 -10.21 -10.33
C GLY A 17 12.32 -10.98 -9.59
N ALA A 18 11.74 -11.99 -10.22
CA ALA A 18 10.75 -12.87 -9.60
C ALA A 18 11.34 -13.67 -8.42
N ALA A 19 12.57 -14.20 -8.57
CA ALA A 19 13.26 -14.89 -7.50
C ALA A 19 13.57 -13.97 -6.31
N ALA A 20 14.04 -12.75 -6.57
CA ALA A 20 14.29 -11.75 -5.52
C ALA A 20 12.99 -11.37 -4.80
N TRP A 21 11.90 -11.17 -5.53
CA TRP A 21 10.58 -10.89 -4.96
C TRP A 21 10.09 -12.05 -4.08
N LEU A 22 10.17 -13.29 -4.58
CA LEU A 22 9.78 -14.49 -3.82
C LEU A 22 10.63 -14.67 -2.56
N ALA A 23 11.94 -14.43 -2.65
CA ALA A 23 12.84 -14.50 -1.49
C ALA A 23 12.47 -13.47 -0.42
N LEU A 24 12.19 -12.22 -0.82
CA LEU A 24 11.78 -11.17 0.10
C LEU A 24 10.42 -11.46 0.73
N ALA A 25 9.43 -11.89 -0.07
CA ALA A 25 8.11 -12.27 0.43
C ALA A 25 8.20 -13.43 1.43
N SER A 26 9.00 -14.45 1.11
CA SER A 26 9.22 -15.62 1.98
C SER A 26 9.92 -15.24 3.28
N LEU A 27 10.90 -14.33 3.23
CA LEU A 27 11.60 -13.83 4.40
C LEU A 27 10.66 -13.06 5.34
N THR A 28 9.85 -12.14 4.79
CA THR A 28 8.86 -11.38 5.55
C THR A 28 7.86 -12.32 6.23
N ALA A 29 7.31 -13.28 5.48
CA ALA A 29 6.40 -14.28 6.01
C ALA A 29 7.07 -15.13 7.12
N ALA A 30 8.33 -15.54 6.95
CA ALA A 30 9.07 -16.29 7.96
C ALA A 30 9.26 -15.48 9.25
N ILE A 31 9.56 -14.18 9.15
CA ILE A 31 9.68 -13.27 10.29
C ILE A 31 8.33 -13.14 11.00
N ALA A 32 7.25 -12.83 10.26
CA ALA A 32 5.90 -12.70 10.82
C ALA A 32 5.45 -13.99 11.53
N CYS A 33 5.66 -15.14 10.90
CA CYS A 33 5.32 -16.45 11.46
C CYS A 33 6.17 -16.78 12.70
N GLY A 34 7.45 -16.42 12.70
CA GLY A 34 8.35 -16.57 13.85
C GLY A 34 7.95 -15.70 15.03
N LEU A 35 7.61 -14.43 14.78
CA LEU A 35 7.09 -13.49 15.79
C LEU A 35 5.74 -13.95 16.34
N GLN A 36 4.84 -14.46 15.50
CA GLN A 36 3.55 -14.97 15.97
C GLN A 36 3.71 -16.23 16.82
N ARG A 37 4.56 -17.18 16.40
CA ARG A 37 4.84 -18.39 17.19
C ARG A 37 5.46 -18.09 18.56
N SER A 38 6.31 -17.08 18.67
CA SER A 38 6.92 -16.70 19.95
C SER A 38 5.90 -16.12 20.95
N THR A 39 4.75 -15.64 20.48
CA THR A 39 3.64 -15.20 21.35
C THR A 39 2.73 -16.34 21.83
N GLY A 40 2.77 -17.52 21.21
CA GLY A 40 1.97 -18.68 21.58
C GLY A 40 2.05 -19.13 23.05
N PRO A 41 3.23 -19.16 23.71
CA PRO A 41 3.33 -19.51 25.14
C PRO A 41 2.91 -18.38 26.10
N LEU A 42 2.64 -17.17 25.60
CA LEU A 42 2.21 -16.04 26.45
C LEU A 42 0.72 -16.14 26.77
N PRO A 43 0.29 -15.70 27.97
CA PRO A 43 -1.12 -15.56 28.25
C PRO A 43 -1.73 -14.47 27.34
N TRP A 44 -3.00 -14.66 26.96
CA TRP A 44 -3.68 -13.84 25.94
C TRP A 44 -3.63 -12.33 26.21
N TRP A 45 -3.67 -11.91 27.47
CA TRP A 45 -3.63 -10.50 27.88
C TRP A 45 -2.27 -9.84 27.64
N LEU A 46 -1.20 -10.63 27.50
CA LEU A 46 0.13 -10.16 27.12
C LEU A 46 0.40 -10.36 25.63
N ALA A 47 -0.12 -11.45 25.04
CA ALA A 47 0.00 -11.71 23.61
C ALA A 47 -0.74 -10.66 22.75
N ALA A 48 -1.96 -10.27 23.16
CA ALA A 48 -2.78 -9.30 22.43
C ALA A 48 -2.12 -7.91 22.25
N PRO A 49 -1.59 -7.24 23.30
CA PRO A 49 -0.91 -5.96 23.12
C PRO A 49 0.39 -6.08 22.32
N VAL A 50 1.13 -7.19 22.44
CA VAL A 50 2.34 -7.42 21.64
C VAL A 50 1.98 -7.53 20.15
N LEU A 51 0.97 -8.33 19.81
CA LEU A 51 0.49 -8.43 18.42
C LEU A 51 -0.06 -7.10 17.90
N ALA A 52 -0.75 -6.31 18.73
CA ALA A 52 -1.22 -4.98 18.36
C ALA A 52 -0.06 -4.01 18.06
N VAL A 53 1.02 -4.06 18.85
CA VAL A 53 2.24 -3.27 18.61
C VAL A 53 2.93 -3.70 17.32
N LEU A 54 2.96 -5.00 17.02
CA LEU A 54 3.54 -5.55 15.78
C LEU A 54 2.69 -5.21 14.55
N LEU A 55 1.36 -5.13 14.69
CA LEU A 55 0.44 -4.74 13.63
C LEU A 55 0.49 -3.23 13.32
N LYS A 56 0.69 -2.39 14.34
CA LYS A 56 0.73 -0.92 14.21
C LYS A 56 1.59 -0.38 13.06
N PRO A 57 2.87 -0.80 12.86
CA PRO A 57 3.69 -0.29 11.77
C PRO A 57 3.18 -0.70 10.38
N MET A 58 2.33 -1.72 10.28
CA MET A 58 1.72 -2.14 9.00
C MET A 58 0.54 -1.26 8.60
N LEU A 59 0.07 -0.37 9.49
CA LEU A 59 -1.02 0.56 9.22
C LEU A 59 -0.45 1.93 8.87
N ALA A 60 -0.61 2.35 7.62
CA ALA A 60 -0.18 3.69 7.18
C ALA A 60 -1.26 4.78 7.39
N TRP A 61 -2.15 4.59 8.38
CA TRP A 61 -3.32 5.45 8.62
C TRP A 61 -3.03 6.95 8.67
N ARG A 62 -1.95 7.35 9.36
CA ARG A 62 -1.57 8.76 9.47
C ARG A 62 -1.22 9.36 8.10
N MET A 63 -0.42 8.64 7.32
CA MET A 63 -0.02 9.10 5.98
C MET A 63 -1.24 9.21 5.07
N LEU A 64 -2.14 8.23 5.12
CA LEU A 64 -3.37 8.25 4.34
C LEU A 64 -4.28 9.43 4.71
N HIS A 65 -4.45 9.68 6.01
CA HIS A 65 -5.23 10.81 6.51
C HIS A 65 -4.65 12.16 6.03
N ASP A 66 -3.34 12.34 6.16
CA ASP A 66 -2.66 13.56 5.73
C ASP A 66 -2.81 13.80 4.22
N GLU A 67 -2.82 12.72 3.43
CA GLU A 67 -3.02 12.78 1.98
C GLU A 67 -4.47 13.18 1.62
N VAL A 68 -5.47 12.58 2.26
CA VAL A 68 -6.89 12.95 2.08
C VAL A 68 -7.11 14.43 2.35
N VAL A 69 -6.64 14.92 3.51
CA VAL A 69 -6.79 16.32 3.92
C VAL A 69 -6.10 17.25 2.93
N ALA A 70 -4.91 16.87 2.44
CA ALA A 70 -4.18 17.68 1.48
C ALA A 70 -4.87 17.77 0.11
N VAL A 71 -5.53 16.70 -0.35
CA VAL A 71 -6.32 16.71 -1.59
C VAL A 71 -7.57 17.58 -1.44
N GLU A 72 -8.30 17.43 -0.34
CA GLU A 72 -9.49 18.24 -0.07
C GLU A 72 -9.15 19.74 0.01
N ALA A 73 -8.08 20.09 0.74
CA ALA A 73 -7.61 21.46 0.88
C ALA A 73 -7.11 22.07 -0.45
N ALA A 74 -6.53 21.26 -1.34
CA ALA A 74 -6.11 21.72 -2.66
C ALA A 74 -7.34 21.98 -3.57
N LEU A 75 -8.32 21.08 -3.54
CA LEU A 75 -9.57 21.22 -4.30
C LEU A 75 -10.43 22.40 -3.84
N SER A 76 -10.40 22.73 -2.54
CA SER A 76 -11.12 23.89 -2.01
C SER A 76 -10.50 25.22 -2.44
N GLN A 77 -9.22 25.24 -2.81
CA GLN A 77 -8.52 26.44 -3.29
C GLN A 77 -8.80 26.70 -4.77
N SER A 78 -8.55 25.70 -5.63
CA SER A 78 -8.81 25.82 -7.07
C SER A 78 -8.73 24.47 -7.78
N LEU A 79 -9.36 24.37 -8.96
CA LEU A 79 -9.24 23.17 -9.81
C LEU A 79 -7.79 22.87 -10.25
N PRO A 80 -6.97 23.86 -10.68
CA PRO A 80 -5.56 23.63 -10.97
C PRO A 80 -4.77 23.08 -9.79
N ALA A 81 -4.98 23.60 -8.57
CA ALA A 81 -4.32 23.10 -7.36
C ALA A 81 -4.72 21.65 -7.06
N GLY A 82 -6.00 21.31 -7.23
CA GLY A 82 -6.48 19.93 -7.12
C GLY A 82 -5.84 18.99 -8.13
N ARG A 83 -5.70 19.41 -9.40
CA ARG A 83 -4.99 18.64 -10.45
C ARG A 83 -3.53 18.41 -10.07
N GLU A 84 -2.83 19.44 -9.60
CA GLU A 84 -1.42 19.31 -9.20
C GLU A 84 -1.24 18.34 -8.02
N ARG A 85 -2.15 18.36 -7.03
CA ARG A 85 -2.12 17.39 -5.93
C ARG A 85 -2.41 15.98 -6.43
N LEU A 86 -3.41 15.81 -7.29
CA LEU A 86 -3.75 14.52 -7.89
C LEU A 86 -2.60 13.95 -8.72
N ALA A 87 -1.85 14.78 -9.46
CA ALA A 87 -0.67 14.37 -10.22
C ALA A 87 0.44 13.73 -9.35
N ARG A 88 0.44 13.98 -8.03
CA ARG A 88 1.36 13.31 -7.10
C ARG A 88 0.90 11.91 -6.69
N LEU A 89 -0.40 11.63 -6.85
CA LEU A 89 -1.02 10.36 -6.49
C LEU A 89 -1.11 9.40 -7.68
N VAL A 90 -1.36 9.94 -8.88
CA VAL A 90 -1.54 9.15 -10.10
C VAL A 90 -0.42 9.40 -11.09
N SER A 91 -0.01 8.35 -11.80
CA SER A 91 1.05 8.43 -12.82
C SER A 91 0.56 8.95 -14.18
N ARG A 92 -0.75 9.19 -14.33
CA ARG A 92 -1.40 9.62 -15.60
C ARG A 92 -1.51 11.13 -15.70
N ASP A 93 -1.68 11.64 -16.92
CA ASP A 93 -1.96 13.06 -17.14
C ASP A 93 -3.34 13.45 -16.57
N VAL A 94 -3.35 14.51 -15.76
CA VAL A 94 -4.52 15.04 -15.06
C VAL A 94 -4.91 16.43 -15.56
N GLN A 95 -4.17 17.01 -16.51
CA GLN A 95 -4.39 18.37 -17.01
C GLN A 95 -5.74 18.53 -17.71
N ALA A 96 -6.23 17.47 -18.36
CA ALA A 96 -7.50 17.44 -19.07
C ALA A 96 -8.72 17.08 -18.19
N LEU A 97 -8.52 16.79 -16.88
CA LEU A 97 -9.60 16.32 -16.01
C LEU A 97 -10.46 17.48 -15.48
N GLU A 98 -11.78 17.37 -15.65
CA GLU A 98 -12.75 18.28 -15.05
C GLU A 98 -12.85 18.10 -13.53
N ALA A 99 -13.44 19.08 -12.84
CA ALA A 99 -13.50 19.08 -11.36
C ALA A 99 -14.11 17.81 -10.74
N VAL A 100 -15.13 17.23 -11.40
CA VAL A 100 -15.74 15.96 -10.96
C VAL A 100 -14.76 14.79 -11.15
N GLN A 101 -14.09 14.72 -12.30
CA GLN A 101 -13.16 13.64 -12.61
C GLN A 101 -11.91 13.65 -11.73
N VAL A 102 -11.45 14.84 -11.32
CA VAL A 102 -10.36 14.98 -10.35
C VAL A 102 -10.77 14.40 -8.99
N ARG A 103 -12.00 14.65 -8.54
CA ARG A 103 -12.53 14.09 -7.28
C ARG A 103 -12.69 12.58 -7.35
N GLU A 104 -13.26 12.06 -8.44
CA GLU A 104 -13.42 10.62 -8.64
C GLU A 104 -12.06 9.91 -8.66
N SER A 105 -11.10 10.43 -9.42
CA SER A 105 -9.74 9.88 -9.48
C SER A 105 -9.05 9.92 -8.12
N ALA A 106 -9.22 11.01 -7.36
CA ALA A 106 -8.66 11.10 -6.02
C ALA A 106 -9.27 10.05 -5.09
N ILE A 107 -10.59 9.89 -5.08
CA ILE A 107 -11.28 8.89 -4.25
C ILE A 107 -10.84 7.47 -4.64
N GLU A 108 -10.73 7.19 -5.93
CA GLU A 108 -10.25 5.90 -6.45
C GLU A 108 -8.83 5.59 -5.92
N SER A 109 -7.87 6.50 -6.12
CA SER A 109 -6.49 6.30 -5.66
C SER A 109 -6.34 6.28 -4.14
N LEU A 110 -7.18 7.03 -3.41
CA LEU A 110 -7.20 6.99 -1.95
C LEU A 110 -7.81 5.69 -1.43
N ALA A 111 -8.87 5.18 -2.07
CA ALA A 111 -9.50 3.92 -1.73
C ALA A 111 -8.54 2.74 -1.99
N GLU A 112 -7.81 2.77 -3.10
CA GLU A 112 -6.76 1.79 -3.42
C GLU A 112 -5.67 1.79 -2.35
N ASN A 113 -5.10 2.96 -2.03
CA ASN A 113 -4.09 3.07 -0.96
C ASN A 113 -4.64 2.66 0.41
N LEU A 114 -5.90 2.97 0.73
CA LEU A 114 -6.56 2.56 1.98
C LEU A 114 -6.69 1.04 2.05
N ASN A 115 -7.10 0.41 0.94
CA ASN A 115 -7.22 -1.02 0.86
C ASN A 115 -5.87 -1.69 1.17
N ASP A 116 -4.81 -1.24 0.51
CA ASP A 116 -3.50 -1.88 0.59
C ASP A 116 -2.79 -1.62 1.92
N SER A 117 -2.98 -0.44 2.52
CA SER A 117 -2.26 -0.02 3.73
C SER A 117 -3.03 -0.18 5.04
N VAL A 118 -4.33 -0.50 4.99
CA VAL A 118 -5.17 -0.64 6.20
C VAL A 118 -6.05 -1.87 6.11
N VAL A 119 -6.88 -2.00 5.07
CA VAL A 119 -7.89 -3.07 5.01
C VAL A 119 -7.23 -4.44 4.86
N ALA A 120 -6.29 -4.60 3.92
CA ALA A 120 -5.60 -5.85 3.70
C ALA A 120 -4.80 -6.32 4.93
N PRO A 121 -3.98 -5.46 5.59
CA PRO A 121 -3.32 -5.83 6.85
C PRO A 121 -4.29 -6.27 7.95
N LEU A 122 -5.40 -5.55 8.16
CA LEU A 122 -6.39 -5.90 9.18
C LEU A 122 -7.13 -7.20 8.86
N PHE A 123 -7.51 -7.40 7.59
CA PHE A 123 -8.19 -8.60 7.13
C PHE A 123 -7.31 -9.84 7.36
N TRP A 124 -6.06 -9.81 6.90
CA TRP A 124 -5.15 -10.94 7.08
C TRP A 124 -4.75 -11.14 8.54
N PHE A 125 -4.62 -10.07 9.32
CA PHE A 125 -4.49 -10.17 10.77
C PHE A 125 -5.64 -10.92 11.43
N ALA A 126 -6.88 -10.66 11.03
CA ALA A 126 -8.04 -11.35 11.57
C ALA A 126 -8.14 -12.82 11.11
N VAL A 127 -7.75 -13.13 9.87
CA VAL A 127 -7.88 -14.47 9.28
C VAL A 127 -6.73 -15.40 9.68
N ALA A 128 -5.49 -14.93 9.64
CA ALA A 128 -4.28 -15.74 9.79
C ALA A 128 -3.30 -15.24 10.87
N GLY A 129 -3.51 -14.02 11.40
CA GLY A 129 -2.56 -13.34 12.28
C GLY A 129 -1.58 -12.48 11.48
N LEU A 130 -0.39 -12.22 12.00
CA LEU A 130 0.54 -11.25 11.41
C LEU A 130 0.78 -11.56 9.92
N PRO A 131 0.46 -10.62 9.00
CA PRO A 131 0.62 -10.82 7.56
C PRO A 131 2.09 -10.79 7.11
#